data_AF-A0A950U7K5-F1
#
_entry.id   AF-A0A950U7K5-F1
#
_cell.length_a   1.000
_cell.length_b   1.000
_cell.length_c   1.000
_cell.angle_alpha   90.00
_cell.angle_beta   90.00
_cell.angle_gamma   90.00
#
_symmetry.space_group_name_H-M   'P 1'
#
loop_
_entity.id
_entity.type
_entity.pdbx_description
1 polymer ?
#
loop_
_entity_poly.entity_id
_entity_poly.type
_entity_poly.pdbx_seq_one_letter_code
_entity_poly.pdbx_strand_id
1 'polypeptide(L)'
;NRHAPRSRVVSVEQTTNLGGGRVWPLEQVRAVLEVARANGLRAHLDGARLMNAVVASGRRASDYAGGFDTAWLDFSKGLGAPIGAVLAGSGELIDEAWRFKQMLGGALRQSGMMAAGCLYALDHHVDRLAEDHEHARLLASGLAEIPAVTIDPAAVETNIVLFEVPDARALVERLADRVELQAVDAHRVRAVTHLDISAADIDRALTALSAALG
;
A
#
# COMPACT_ATOMS: atom_id res chain seq x y z
N ASN A 1 19.67 -2.95 -29.10
CA ASN A 1 19.30 -4.36 -29.33
C ASN A 1 17.99 -4.40 -30.11
N ARG A 2 17.98 -4.87 -31.37
CA ARG A 2 16.79 -4.86 -32.25
C ARG A 2 15.73 -5.92 -31.89
N HIS A 3 16.09 -6.89 -31.06
CA HIS A 3 15.24 -8.02 -30.68
C HIS A 3 14.60 -7.86 -29.30
N ALA A 4 14.89 -6.77 -28.59
CA ALA A 4 14.33 -6.51 -27.27
C ALA A 4 13.07 -5.62 -27.37
N PRO A 5 12.10 -5.79 -26.47
CA PRO A 5 11.01 -4.82 -26.33
C PRO A 5 11.59 -3.44 -26.04
N ARG A 6 10.92 -2.41 -26.56
CA ARG A 6 11.35 -1.03 -26.33
C ARG A 6 10.73 -0.55 -25.02
N SER A 7 11.56 -0.29 -24.01
CA SER A 7 11.09 0.33 -22.76
C SER A 7 10.40 1.67 -23.04
N ARG A 8 9.29 1.93 -22.34
CA ARG A 8 8.47 3.13 -22.53
C ARG A 8 8.08 3.83 -21.25
N VAL A 9 7.91 3.07 -20.17
CA VAL A 9 7.40 3.57 -18.90
C VAL A 9 8.26 3.02 -17.77
N VAL A 10 8.54 3.88 -16.78
CA VAL A 10 8.98 3.49 -15.44
C VAL A 10 7.79 3.63 -14.50
N SER A 11 7.53 2.61 -13.69
CA SER A 11 6.51 2.67 -12.64
C SER A 11 7.19 2.72 -11.29
N VAL A 12 6.76 3.63 -10.42
CA VAL A 12 7.19 3.72 -9.02
C VAL A 12 5.99 3.46 -8.13
N GLU A 13 6.17 2.63 -7.11
CA GLU A 13 5.12 2.29 -6.13
C GLU A 13 5.36 3.05 -4.82
N GLN A 14 4.35 3.79 -4.35
CA GLN A 14 4.41 4.54 -3.08
C GLN A 14 3.10 4.34 -2.29
N THR A 15 3.11 3.71 -1.11
CA THR A 15 4.21 2.97 -0.45
C THR A 15 4.62 1.70 -1.19
N THR A 16 5.77 1.10 -0.86
CA THR A 16 6.16 -0.21 -1.42
C THR A 16 5.60 -1.40 -0.66
N ASN A 17 4.75 -2.19 -1.30
CA ASN A 17 4.04 -3.31 -0.67
C ASN A 17 5.00 -4.44 -0.23
N LEU A 18 5.87 -4.91 -1.12
CA LEU A 18 6.89 -5.93 -0.78
C LEU A 18 8.05 -5.38 0.06
N GLY A 19 8.18 -4.05 0.15
CA GLY A 19 9.09 -3.37 1.06
C GLY A 19 8.54 -3.23 2.48
N GLY A 20 7.35 -3.77 2.77
CA GLY A 20 6.72 -3.69 4.10
C GLY A 20 5.95 -2.39 4.32
N GLY A 21 5.39 -1.79 3.26
CA GLY A 21 4.69 -0.51 3.34
C GLY A 21 5.62 0.67 3.58
N ARG A 22 6.92 0.52 3.34
CA ARG A 22 7.90 1.61 3.51
C ARG A 22 7.63 2.76 2.56
N VAL A 23 7.88 3.95 3.08
CA VAL A 23 7.78 5.22 2.38
C VAL A 23 9.08 5.50 1.67
N TRP A 24 9.05 5.56 0.34
CA TRP A 24 10.22 6.03 -0.38
C TRP A 24 10.54 7.49 -0.02
N PRO A 25 11.81 7.82 0.31
CA PRO A 25 12.24 9.20 0.41
C PRO A 25 11.94 9.96 -0.88
N LEU A 26 11.36 11.15 -0.78
CA LEU A 26 10.92 11.90 -1.97
C LEU A 26 12.09 12.17 -2.93
N GLU A 27 13.27 12.40 -2.38
CA GLU A 27 14.50 12.68 -3.11
C GLU A 27 14.92 11.47 -3.97
N GLN A 28 14.71 10.24 -3.50
CA GLN A 28 14.94 9.02 -4.29
C GLN A 28 13.92 8.86 -5.41
N VAL A 29 12.64 9.17 -5.14
CA VAL A 29 11.60 9.18 -6.18
C VAL A 29 11.97 10.16 -7.29
N ARG A 30 12.44 11.37 -6.93
CA ARG A 30 12.89 12.39 -7.90
C ARG A 30 14.10 11.93 -8.70
N ALA A 31 15.08 11.27 -8.09
CA ALA A 31 16.23 10.73 -8.80
C ALA A 31 15.81 9.69 -9.87
N VAL A 32 14.82 8.83 -9.57
CA VAL A 32 14.27 7.89 -10.56
C VAL A 32 13.59 8.63 -11.72
N LEU A 33 12.81 9.69 -11.42
CA LEU A 33 12.16 10.50 -12.45
C LEU A 33 13.17 11.22 -13.36
N GLU A 34 14.29 11.69 -12.81
CA GLU A 34 15.37 12.31 -13.59
C GLU A 34 15.98 11.31 -14.57
N VAL A 35 16.27 10.08 -14.12
CA VAL A 35 16.78 9.01 -14.99
C VAL A 35 15.75 8.63 -16.06
N ALA A 36 14.47 8.52 -15.70
CA ALA A 36 13.40 8.22 -16.66
C ALA A 36 13.33 9.29 -17.75
N ARG A 37 13.34 10.57 -17.37
CA ARG A 37 13.34 11.72 -18.29
C ARG A 37 14.57 11.73 -19.20
N ALA A 38 15.77 11.50 -18.64
CA ALA A 38 17.02 11.47 -19.41
C ALA A 38 17.03 10.36 -20.48
N ASN A 39 16.25 9.29 -20.27
CA ASN A 39 16.11 8.18 -21.19
C ASN A 39 14.85 8.26 -22.06
N GLY A 40 14.10 9.36 -22.02
CA GLY A 40 12.87 9.55 -22.81
C GLY A 40 11.75 8.58 -22.43
N LEU A 41 11.73 8.11 -21.18
CA LEU A 41 10.68 7.25 -20.63
C LEU A 41 9.58 8.10 -19.99
N ARG A 42 8.35 7.61 -20.06
CA ARG A 42 7.23 8.11 -19.25
C ARG A 42 7.33 7.57 -17.83
N ALA A 43 6.70 8.23 -16.88
CA ALA A 43 6.65 7.81 -15.49
C ALA A 43 5.21 7.66 -15.00
N HIS A 44 4.94 6.53 -14.32
CA HIS A 44 3.69 6.25 -13.63
C HIS A 44 3.92 6.10 -12.13
N LEU A 45 3.08 6.75 -11.32
CA LEU A 45 3.01 6.53 -9.88
C LEU A 45 1.89 5.54 -9.58
N ASP A 46 2.25 4.34 -9.13
CA ASP A 46 1.33 3.47 -8.41
C ASP A 46 1.23 3.98 -6.96
N GLY A 47 0.16 4.71 -6.69
CA GLY A 47 -0.15 5.30 -5.40
C GLY A 47 -1.21 4.54 -4.63
N ALA A 48 -1.29 3.22 -4.75
CA ALA A 48 -2.31 2.39 -4.06
C ALA A 48 -2.41 2.67 -2.55
N ARG A 49 -1.32 3.11 -1.92
CA ARG A 49 -1.26 3.54 -0.51
C ARG A 49 -0.55 4.90 -0.37
N LEU A 50 -0.71 5.79 -1.34
CA LEU A 50 -0.05 7.10 -1.32
C LEU A 50 -0.46 7.91 -0.08
N MET A 51 -1.71 7.80 0.37
CA MET A 51 -2.16 8.52 1.58
C MET A 51 -1.48 8.00 2.86
N ASN A 52 -1.10 6.71 2.93
CA ASN A 52 -0.27 6.21 4.04
C ASN A 52 1.11 6.90 4.03
N ALA A 53 1.71 7.07 2.85
CA ALA A 53 2.99 7.79 2.72
C ALA A 53 2.85 9.28 3.09
N VAL A 54 1.75 9.93 2.70
CA VAL A 54 1.44 11.33 3.06
C VAL A 54 1.40 11.49 4.57
N VAL A 55 0.62 10.65 5.26
CA VAL A 55 0.47 10.72 6.72
C VAL A 55 1.78 10.39 7.44
N ALA A 56 2.50 9.35 7.02
CA ALA A 56 3.75 8.95 7.67
C ALA A 56 4.89 9.96 7.45
N SER A 57 4.96 10.62 6.28
CA SER A 57 6.05 11.55 5.95
C SER A 57 5.75 13.02 6.23
N GLY A 58 4.48 13.38 6.42
CA GLY A 58 4.01 14.77 6.50
C GLY A 58 4.12 15.55 5.18
N ARG A 59 4.43 14.90 4.06
CA ARG A 59 4.51 15.54 2.74
C ARG A 59 3.18 15.48 2.02
N ARG A 60 2.90 16.44 1.13
CA ARG A 60 1.64 16.44 0.37
C ARG A 60 1.66 15.37 -0.70
N ALA A 61 0.49 14.83 -1.04
CA ALA A 61 0.33 13.90 -2.15
C ALA A 61 0.88 14.47 -3.48
N SER A 62 0.71 15.77 -3.71
CA SER A 62 1.22 16.48 -4.88
C SER A 62 2.75 16.53 -4.94
N ASP A 63 3.43 16.47 -3.80
CA ASP A 63 4.90 16.49 -3.77
C ASP A 63 5.45 15.15 -4.29
N TYR A 64 4.79 14.04 -3.97
CA TYR A 64 5.10 12.70 -4.48
C TYR A 64 4.64 12.48 -5.93
N ALA A 65 3.41 12.89 -6.27
CA ALA A 65 2.88 12.76 -7.63
C ALA A 65 3.54 13.73 -8.63
N GLY A 66 4.19 14.78 -8.13
CA GLY A 66 4.87 15.77 -8.94
C GLY A 66 5.97 15.17 -9.83
N GLY A 67 5.87 15.40 -11.13
CA GLY A 67 6.85 14.95 -12.12
C GLY A 67 6.54 13.62 -12.79
N PHE A 68 5.50 12.90 -12.34
CA PHE A 68 4.95 11.75 -13.06
C PHE A 68 4.03 12.19 -14.19
N ASP A 69 3.96 11.41 -15.28
CA ASP A 69 2.99 11.63 -16.36
C ASP A 69 1.58 11.19 -15.94
N THR A 70 1.50 10.15 -15.11
CA THR A 70 0.25 9.66 -14.53
C THR A 70 0.44 9.22 -13.09
N ALA A 71 -0.61 9.35 -12.28
CA ALA A 71 -0.66 8.84 -10.92
C ALA A 71 -1.97 8.12 -10.67
N TRP A 72 -1.90 6.94 -10.07
CA TRP A 72 -3.05 6.18 -9.62
C TRP A 72 -3.20 6.30 -8.10
N LEU A 73 -4.41 6.54 -7.63
CA LEU A 73 -4.76 6.50 -6.21
C LEU A 73 -5.92 5.53 -6.00
N ASP A 74 -5.79 4.66 -5.02
CA ASP A 74 -6.81 3.68 -4.62
C ASP A 74 -7.58 4.14 -3.38
N PHE A 75 -8.89 3.91 -3.37
CA PHE A 75 -9.77 4.27 -2.26
C PHE A 75 -10.24 3.06 -1.45
N SER A 76 -10.14 1.85 -2.02
CA SER A 76 -10.62 0.60 -1.40
C SER A 76 -9.60 -0.12 -0.52
N LYS A 77 -8.64 0.61 0.06
CA LYS A 77 -7.65 0.11 1.02
C LYS A 77 -7.80 0.84 2.35
N GLY A 78 -6.75 1.48 2.87
CA GLY A 78 -6.79 2.21 4.15
C GLY A 78 -7.80 3.37 4.18
N LEU A 79 -8.18 3.89 3.01
CA LEU A 79 -9.22 4.91 2.87
C LEU A 79 -10.66 4.36 3.07
N GLY A 80 -10.86 3.04 3.03
CA GLY A 80 -12.13 2.41 3.44
C GLY A 80 -13.32 2.62 2.51
N ALA A 81 -13.14 3.15 1.30
CA ALA A 81 -14.23 3.18 0.32
C ALA A 81 -14.55 1.75 -0.14
N PRO A 82 -15.82 1.40 -0.41
CA PRO A 82 -16.18 0.03 -0.80
C PRO A 82 -15.58 -0.39 -2.16
N ILE A 83 -15.36 0.58 -3.05
CA ILE A 83 -14.73 0.42 -4.35
C ILE A 83 -14.27 1.80 -4.81
N GLY A 84 -13.16 1.86 -5.54
CA GLY A 84 -12.83 3.05 -6.31
C GLY A 84 -11.35 3.29 -6.44
N ALA A 85 -11.00 3.91 -7.56
CA ALA A 85 -9.67 4.31 -7.93
C ALA A 85 -9.76 5.52 -8.85
N VAL A 86 -8.77 6.41 -8.79
CA VAL A 86 -8.62 7.52 -9.74
C VAL A 86 -7.28 7.42 -10.45
N LEU A 87 -7.30 7.64 -11.76
CA LEU A 87 -6.11 7.89 -12.56
C LEU A 87 -6.06 9.39 -12.84
N ALA A 88 -4.98 10.04 -12.43
CA ALA A 88 -4.68 11.44 -12.72
C ALA A 88 -3.56 11.52 -13.77
N GLY A 89 -3.62 12.54 -14.64
CA GLY A 89 -2.67 12.77 -15.71
C GLY A 89 -3.05 14.02 -16.51
N SER A 90 -2.37 14.27 -17.63
CA SER A 90 -2.78 15.34 -18.55
C SER A 90 -4.16 15.04 -19.16
N GLY A 91 -4.89 16.08 -19.58
CA GLY A 91 -6.18 15.90 -20.25
C GLY A 91 -6.09 14.95 -21.46
N GLU A 92 -5.04 15.10 -22.27
CA GLU A 92 -4.76 14.22 -23.41
C GLU A 92 -4.63 12.73 -23.00
N LEU A 93 -3.89 12.45 -21.93
CA LEU A 93 -3.72 11.08 -21.43
C LEU A 93 -5.01 10.52 -20.83
N ILE A 94 -5.79 11.35 -20.13
CA ILE A 94 -7.06 10.94 -19.54
C ILE A 94 -8.11 10.66 -20.61
N ASP A 95 -8.14 11.46 -21.69
CA ASP A 95 -9.02 11.22 -22.84
C ASP A 95 -8.70 9.88 -23.52
N GLU A 96 -7.42 9.54 -23.66
CA GLU A 96 -7.00 8.22 -24.15
C GLU A 96 -7.39 7.11 -23.16
N ALA A 97 -7.13 7.29 -21.86
CA ALA A 97 -7.46 6.32 -20.82
C ALA A 97 -8.96 6.02 -20.75
N TRP A 98 -9.83 7.00 -21.05
CA TRP A 98 -11.27 6.79 -21.13
C TRP A 98 -11.67 5.75 -22.18
N ARG A 99 -10.97 5.69 -23.33
CA ARG A 99 -11.23 4.69 -24.38
C ARG A 99 -10.93 3.29 -23.86
N PHE A 100 -9.79 3.13 -23.17
CA PHE A 100 -9.42 1.86 -22.54
C PHE A 100 -10.39 1.47 -21.41
N LYS A 101 -10.83 2.44 -20.58
CA LYS A 101 -11.83 2.21 -19.55
C LYS A 101 -13.14 1.67 -20.14
N GLN A 102 -13.58 2.18 -21.29
CA GLN A 102 -14.77 1.67 -22.00
C GLN A 102 -14.52 0.25 -22.53
N MET A 103 -13.39 0.02 -23.20
CA MET A 103 -13.04 -1.29 -23.77
C MET A 103 -12.94 -2.40 -22.72
N LEU A 104 -12.41 -2.08 -21.53
CA LEU A 104 -12.26 -3.01 -20.41
C LEU A 104 -13.55 -3.16 -19.57
N GLY A 105 -14.64 -2.47 -19.93
CA GLY A 105 -15.91 -2.54 -19.22
C GLY A 105 -15.98 -1.74 -17.91
N GLY A 106 -15.03 -0.85 -17.64
CA GLY A 106 -14.97 -0.03 -16.43
C GLY A 106 -15.87 1.22 -16.46
N ALA A 107 -16.62 1.44 -17.54
CA ALA A 107 -17.50 2.60 -17.71
C ALA A 107 -18.90 2.38 -17.07
N LEU A 108 -18.90 2.30 -15.75
CA LEU A 108 -20.11 2.18 -14.95
C LEU A 108 -21.01 3.42 -15.09
N ARG A 109 -22.32 3.20 -15.21
CA ARG A 109 -23.33 4.27 -15.40
C ARG A 109 -23.52 5.09 -14.12
N GLN A 110 -24.30 4.59 -13.16
CA GLN A 110 -24.59 5.28 -11.89
C GLN A 110 -23.44 5.14 -10.88
N SER A 111 -22.20 5.42 -11.32
CA SER A 111 -20.99 5.33 -10.50
C SER A 111 -20.84 6.46 -9.47
N GLY A 112 -21.73 7.46 -9.49
CA GLY A 112 -21.75 8.55 -8.51
C GLY A 112 -21.87 8.06 -7.06
N MET A 113 -22.57 6.95 -6.82
CA MET A 113 -22.67 6.35 -5.48
C MET A 113 -21.31 5.85 -4.97
N MET A 114 -20.49 5.25 -5.86
CA MET A 114 -19.14 4.81 -5.53
C MET A 114 -18.20 6.01 -5.35
N ALA A 115 -18.31 7.01 -6.22
CA ALA A 115 -17.54 8.24 -6.14
C ALA A 115 -17.81 9.01 -4.84
N ALA A 116 -19.06 9.02 -4.34
CA ALA A 116 -19.40 9.64 -3.07
C ALA A 116 -18.65 8.99 -1.89
N GLY A 117 -18.51 7.66 -1.88
CA GLY A 117 -17.70 6.96 -0.87
C GLY A 117 -16.21 7.33 -0.95
N CYS A 118 -15.68 7.52 -2.17
CA CYS A 118 -14.30 7.97 -2.36
C CYS A 118 -14.09 9.41 -1.85
N LEU A 119 -15.04 10.32 -2.11
CA LEU A 119 -14.98 11.70 -1.62
C LEU A 119 -15.06 11.76 -0.09
N TYR A 120 -16.01 11.04 0.50
CA TYR A 120 -16.11 10.91 1.97
C TYR A 120 -14.79 10.40 2.59
N ALA A 121 -14.16 9.41 1.96
CA ALA A 121 -12.88 8.90 2.43
C ALA A 121 -11.74 9.95 2.38
N LEU A 122 -11.70 10.83 1.38
CA LEU A 122 -10.72 11.92 1.34
C LEU A 122 -10.96 12.95 2.45
N ASP A 123 -12.23 13.26 2.72
CA ASP A 123 -12.61 14.28 3.70
C ASP A 123 -12.44 13.80 5.15
N HIS A 124 -12.54 12.48 5.39
CA HIS A 124 -12.65 11.93 6.75
C HIS A 124 -11.64 10.84 7.10
N HIS A 125 -11.08 10.11 6.14
CA HIS A 125 -10.29 8.91 6.43
C HIS A 125 -8.78 9.06 6.24
N VAL A 126 -8.29 10.19 5.72
CA VAL A 126 -6.85 10.39 5.50
C VAL A 126 -6.10 10.47 6.83
N ASP A 127 -6.45 11.41 7.71
CA ASP A 127 -5.68 11.66 8.94
C ASP A 127 -5.68 10.45 9.89
N ARG A 128 -6.79 9.71 9.96
CA ARG A 128 -6.91 8.50 10.80
C ARG A 128 -6.00 7.36 10.35
N LEU A 129 -5.39 7.40 9.16
CA LEU A 129 -4.36 6.41 8.79
C LEU A 129 -3.21 6.38 9.79
N ALA A 130 -2.99 7.46 10.55
CA ALA A 130 -2.03 7.49 11.64
C ALA A 130 -2.33 6.44 12.72
N GLU A 131 -3.61 6.18 13.01
CA GLU A 131 -4.05 5.13 13.94
C GLU A 131 -3.68 3.74 13.41
N ASP A 132 -3.88 3.51 12.10
CA ASP A 132 -3.49 2.24 11.48
C ASP A 132 -1.97 2.03 11.59
N HIS A 133 -1.17 3.10 11.43
CA HIS A 133 0.29 3.04 11.59
C HIS A 133 0.69 2.79 13.04
N GLU A 134 -0.03 3.36 14.01
CA GLU A 134 0.19 3.11 15.44
C GLU A 134 -0.09 1.65 15.79
N HIS A 135 -1.21 1.09 15.33
CA HIS A 135 -1.54 -0.31 15.54
C HIS A 135 -0.51 -1.25 14.87
N ALA A 136 0.00 -0.90 13.69
CA ALA A 136 1.06 -1.67 13.04
C ALA A 136 2.37 -1.64 13.83
N ARG A 137 2.74 -0.48 14.40
CA ARG A 137 3.90 -0.37 15.30
C ARG A 137 3.71 -1.18 16.58
N LEU A 138 2.52 -1.12 17.19
CA LEU A 138 2.19 -1.93 18.38
C LEU A 138 2.34 -3.43 18.09
N LEU A 139 1.79 -3.88 16.96
CA LEU A 139 1.92 -5.27 16.52
C LEU A 139 3.39 -5.63 16.29
N ALA A 140 4.16 -4.78 15.62
CA ALA A 140 5.57 -5.02 15.33
C ALA A 140 6.42 -5.12 16.61
N SER A 141 6.19 -4.24 17.57
CA SER A 141 6.86 -4.28 18.88
C SER A 141 6.51 -5.55 19.66
N GLY A 142 5.24 -5.95 19.71
CA GLY A 142 4.85 -7.19 20.40
C GLY A 142 5.39 -8.45 19.71
N LEU A 143 5.45 -8.45 18.39
CA LEU A 143 6.04 -9.53 17.60
C LEU A 143 7.54 -9.70 17.89
N ALA A 144 8.28 -8.61 18.11
CA ALA A 144 9.70 -8.65 18.41
C ALA A 144 10.03 -9.33 19.76
N GLU A 145 9.05 -9.43 20.67
CA GLU A 145 9.19 -10.13 21.95
C GLU A 145 8.97 -11.65 21.83
N ILE A 146 8.53 -12.15 20.67
CA ILE A 146 8.31 -13.58 20.42
C ILE A 146 9.60 -14.21 19.88
N PRO A 147 10.27 -15.15 20.60
CA PRO A 147 11.59 -15.64 20.21
C PRO A 147 11.70 -16.29 18.83
N ALA A 148 10.60 -16.86 18.32
CA ALA A 148 10.56 -17.48 16.99
C ALA A 148 10.29 -16.49 15.85
N VAL A 149 10.12 -15.20 16.16
CA VAL A 149 9.86 -14.14 15.18
C VAL A 149 11.12 -13.31 14.95
N THR A 150 11.44 -13.06 13.69
CA THR A 150 12.45 -12.07 13.30
C THR A 150 11.75 -10.87 12.66
N ILE A 151 11.91 -9.70 13.27
CA ILE A 151 11.37 -8.43 12.77
C ILE A 151 12.24 -7.27 13.27
N ASP A 152 12.35 -6.19 12.49
CA ASP A 152 12.82 -4.88 12.94
C ASP A 152 11.60 -3.96 13.12
N PRO A 153 11.15 -3.67 14.35
CA PRO A 153 10.01 -2.77 14.58
C PRO A 153 10.23 -1.35 14.07
N ALA A 154 11.49 -0.87 14.03
CA ALA A 154 11.80 0.47 13.55
C ALA A 154 11.61 0.62 12.03
N ALA A 155 11.58 -0.50 11.30
CA ALA A 155 11.32 -0.53 9.87
C ALA A 155 9.82 -0.42 9.50
N VAL A 156 8.92 -0.49 10.48
CA VAL A 156 7.46 -0.42 10.25
C VAL A 156 7.01 1.04 10.25
N GLU A 157 6.96 1.63 9.06
CA GLU A 157 6.66 3.05 8.86
C GLU A 157 5.17 3.35 8.69
N THR A 158 4.40 2.39 8.14
CA THR A 158 2.97 2.57 7.84
C THR A 158 2.12 1.41 8.38
N ASN A 159 1.11 0.95 7.64
CA ASN A 159 0.12 -0.03 8.10
C ASN A 159 0.42 -1.48 7.68
N ILE A 160 1.62 -1.77 7.17
CA ILE A 160 2.04 -3.11 6.77
C ILE A 160 3.14 -3.59 7.72
N VAL A 161 2.96 -4.78 8.28
CA VAL A 161 3.97 -5.45 9.09
C VAL A 161 4.42 -6.71 8.35
N LEU A 162 5.70 -6.76 7.99
CA LEU A 162 6.36 -7.96 7.45
C LEU A 162 7.32 -8.50 8.50
N PHE A 163 7.16 -9.78 8.83
CA PHE A 163 8.00 -10.47 9.80
C PHE A 163 8.30 -11.89 9.33
N GLU A 164 9.38 -12.46 9.85
CA GLU A 164 9.84 -13.80 9.52
C GLU A 164 9.55 -14.78 10.66
N VAL A 165 9.19 -16.01 10.28
CA VAL A 165 8.97 -17.16 11.17
C VAL A 165 9.54 -18.42 10.51
N PRO A 166 9.75 -19.53 11.26
CA PRO A 166 10.32 -20.75 10.69
C PRO A 166 9.50 -21.33 9.54
N ASP A 167 8.16 -21.31 9.64
CA ASP A 167 7.24 -21.77 8.61
C ASP A 167 6.00 -20.86 8.57
N ALA A 168 5.99 -19.96 7.59
CA ALA A 168 4.92 -18.97 7.43
C ALA A 168 3.58 -19.62 7.08
N ARG A 169 3.59 -20.65 6.23
CA ARG A 169 2.36 -21.33 5.79
C ARG A 169 1.72 -22.07 6.95
N ALA A 170 2.50 -22.85 7.69
CA ALA A 170 2.00 -23.58 8.85
C ALA A 170 1.49 -22.65 9.95
N LEU A 171 2.12 -21.48 10.15
CA LEU A 171 1.60 -20.48 11.09
C LEU A 171 0.24 -19.92 10.65
N VAL A 172 0.13 -19.48 9.40
CA VAL A 172 -1.12 -18.92 8.86
C VAL A 172 -2.25 -19.94 8.90
N GLU A 173 -2.00 -21.18 8.51
CA GLU A 173 -3.01 -22.26 8.56
C GLU A 173 -3.48 -22.54 10.00
N ARG A 174 -2.57 -22.54 10.99
CA ARG A 174 -2.93 -22.74 12.41
C ARG A 174 -3.75 -21.59 13.00
N LEU A 175 -3.60 -20.39 12.47
CA LEU A 175 -4.26 -19.18 12.98
C LEU A 175 -5.54 -18.80 12.21
N ALA A 176 -5.89 -19.49 11.11
CA ALA A 176 -6.95 -19.08 10.18
C ALA A 176 -8.31 -18.78 10.84
N ASP A 177 -8.69 -19.50 11.91
CA ASP A 177 -9.95 -19.29 12.63
C ASP A 177 -9.90 -18.18 13.69
N ARG A 178 -8.74 -17.54 13.89
CA ARG A 178 -8.47 -16.58 14.99
C ARG A 178 -7.88 -15.27 14.49
N VAL A 179 -6.95 -15.32 13.56
CA VAL A 179 -6.23 -14.17 13.01
C VAL A 179 -5.98 -14.44 11.52
N GLU A 180 -6.53 -13.58 10.67
CA GLU A 180 -6.26 -13.66 9.24
C GLU A 180 -4.91 -12.98 8.93
N LEU A 181 -3.99 -13.77 8.38
CA LEU A 181 -2.63 -13.37 8.01
C LEU A 181 -2.31 -13.91 6.63
N GLN A 182 -1.29 -13.34 5.97
CA GLN A 182 -0.85 -13.83 4.67
C GLN A 182 0.58 -14.32 4.70
N ALA A 183 0.81 -15.56 4.29
CA ALA A 183 2.16 -16.05 3.97
C ALA A 183 2.61 -15.41 2.64
N VAL A 184 3.73 -14.71 2.66
CA VAL A 184 4.33 -14.06 1.48
C VAL A 184 5.26 -15.04 0.76
N ASP A 185 6.03 -15.80 1.54
CA ASP A 185 6.88 -16.90 1.08
C ASP A 185 7.05 -17.93 2.19
N ALA A 186 8.09 -18.77 2.13
CA ALA A 186 8.34 -19.83 3.10
C ALA A 186 8.49 -19.33 4.55
N HIS A 187 9.02 -18.13 4.74
CA HIS A 187 9.36 -17.60 6.07
C HIS A 187 8.66 -16.29 6.39
N ARG A 188 8.28 -15.49 5.40
CA ARG A 188 7.68 -14.17 5.64
C ARG A 188 6.17 -14.23 5.74
N VAL A 189 5.64 -13.58 6.75
CA VAL A 189 4.21 -13.32 6.97
C VAL A 189 3.95 -11.83 6.89
N ARG A 190 2.81 -11.46 6.29
CA ARG A 190 2.30 -10.11 6.19
C ARG A 190 1.03 -9.97 7.02
N ALA A 191 1.04 -8.98 7.92
CA ALA A 191 -0.15 -8.43 8.55
C ALA A 191 -0.39 -7.00 8.03
N VAL A 192 -1.64 -6.59 7.93
CA VAL A 192 -2.03 -5.25 7.48
C VAL A 192 -3.08 -4.70 8.43
N THR A 193 -2.82 -3.56 9.06
CA THR A 193 -3.80 -2.87 9.89
C THR A 193 -4.66 -1.93 9.05
N HIS A 194 -5.91 -1.74 9.46
CA HIS A 194 -6.89 -0.88 8.80
C HIS A 194 -7.95 -0.43 9.80
N LEU A 195 -8.90 0.39 9.33
CA LEU A 195 -9.92 1.04 10.15
C LEU A 195 -10.82 0.10 10.98
N ASP A 196 -10.87 -1.19 10.63
CA ASP A 196 -11.66 -2.19 11.37
C ASP A 196 -10.82 -2.98 12.39
N ILE A 197 -9.54 -2.65 12.56
CA ILE A 197 -8.63 -3.29 13.50
C ILE A 197 -8.36 -2.34 14.67
N SER A 198 -8.84 -2.71 15.86
CA SER A 198 -8.61 -1.96 17.09
C SER A 198 -7.31 -2.38 17.79
N ALA A 199 -6.81 -1.56 18.74
CA ALA A 199 -5.70 -1.96 19.60
C ALA A 199 -5.97 -3.28 20.35
N ALA A 200 -7.23 -3.53 20.75
CA ALA A 200 -7.60 -4.79 21.41
C ALA A 200 -7.53 -6.00 20.45
N ASP A 201 -7.72 -5.80 19.14
CA ASP A 201 -7.47 -6.84 18.14
C ASP A 201 -5.97 -7.15 18.04
N ILE A 202 -5.11 -6.13 18.13
CA ILE A 202 -3.65 -6.32 18.14
C ILE A 202 -3.22 -7.17 19.33
N ASP A 203 -3.72 -6.89 20.54
CA ASP A 203 -3.40 -7.69 21.74
C ASP A 203 -3.86 -9.14 21.61
N ARG A 204 -5.07 -9.36 21.05
CA ARG A 204 -5.58 -10.71 20.77
C ARG A 204 -4.71 -11.43 19.75
N ALA A 205 -4.30 -10.74 18.68
CA ALA A 205 -3.43 -11.31 17.66
C ALA A 205 -2.07 -11.71 18.24
N LEU A 206 -1.43 -10.84 19.02
CA LEU A 206 -0.16 -11.11 19.68
C LEU A 206 -0.24 -12.32 20.63
N THR A 207 -1.33 -12.42 21.40
CA THR A 207 -1.57 -13.57 22.27
C THR A 207 -1.66 -14.87 21.46
N ALA A 208 -2.42 -14.87 20.36
CA ALA A 208 -2.57 -16.04 19.50
C ALA A 208 -1.27 -16.42 18.78
N LEU A 209 -0.53 -15.42 18.29
CA LEU A 209 0.77 -15.59 17.64
C LEU A 209 1.80 -16.19 18.61
N SER A 210 1.89 -15.65 19.83
CA SER A 210 2.78 -16.17 20.87
C SER A 210 2.45 -17.63 21.20
N ALA A 211 1.17 -17.98 21.36
CA ALA A 211 0.75 -19.35 21.64
C ALA A 211 0.98 -20.34 20.48
N ALA A 212 0.99 -19.86 19.22
CA ALA A 212 1.21 -20.71 18.04
C ALA A 212 2.71 -20.91 17.71
N LEU A 213 3.57 -20.05 18.25
CA LEU A 213 5.01 -20.02 17.98
C LEU A 213 5.88 -20.41 19.18
N GLY A 214 5.32 -20.37 20.39
CA GLY A 214 5.91 -20.97 21.61
C GLY A 214 5.63 -22.47 21.69
#